data_AF-A0A653SDV9-F1
#
_entry.id   AF-A0A653SDV9-F1
#
_cell.length_a   1.000
_cell.length_b   1.000
_cell.length_c   1.000
_cell.angle_alpha   90.00
_cell.angle_beta   90.00
_cell.angle_gamma   90.00
#
_symmetry.space_group_name_H-M   'P 1'
#
loop_
_entity.id
_entity.type
_entity.pdbx_description
1 polymer ?
#
loop_
_entity_poly.entity_id
_entity_poly.type
_entity_poly.pdbx_seq_one_letter_code
_entity_poly.pdbx_strand_id
1 'polypeptide(L)'
;MSGRNPDHSVRFPVNFQDWEDLTFLHWPYEADAVQRLVPEGLTVQEWDGLTWVDITPFRMARVRVPGLPPPPGWGVFPELNVRAYVRTQDGRDGIWFLGMVAPRLTFIAALRALGLPYERSHPSLSVVGSRWTYRFGTPHGIRSRPDDWFQAVVDVGRPLDTAERTPLVDGLPPEGARALADAGRA
;
A
#
# COMPACT_ATOMS: atom_id res chain seq x y z
N MET A 1 15.16 3.87 7.37
CA MET A 1 14.39 3.20 6.30
C MET A 1 14.82 1.75 6.27
N SER A 2 13.89 0.79 6.38
CA SER A 2 14.16 -0.60 6.04
C SER A 2 14.84 -0.62 4.66
N GLY A 3 16.00 -1.24 4.57
CA GLY A 3 16.80 -1.23 3.35
C GLY A 3 16.04 -1.84 2.15
N ARG A 4 16.64 -1.74 0.97
CA ARG A 4 16.12 -2.34 -0.28
C ARG A 4 15.90 -3.86 -0.18
N ASN A 5 16.59 -4.51 0.74
CA ASN A 5 16.49 -5.93 0.99
C ASN A 5 15.78 -6.18 2.32
N PRO A 6 14.99 -7.26 2.43
CA PRO A 6 14.39 -7.61 3.71
C PRO A 6 15.49 -7.96 4.73
N ASP A 7 15.32 -7.53 5.98
CA ASP A 7 16.26 -7.82 7.08
C ASP A 7 16.39 -9.32 7.35
N HIS A 8 15.42 -10.11 6.87
CA HIS A 8 15.39 -11.57 6.99
C HIS A 8 15.07 -12.24 5.65
N SER A 9 15.66 -13.41 5.41
CA SER A 9 15.34 -14.22 4.24
C SER A 9 13.90 -14.71 4.29
N VAL A 10 13.09 -14.37 3.28
CA VAL A 10 11.74 -14.93 3.11
C VAL A 10 11.87 -16.31 2.47
N ARG A 11 11.72 -17.38 3.27
CA ARG A 11 11.80 -18.76 2.77
C ARG A 11 10.49 -19.24 2.12
N PHE A 12 9.36 -18.81 2.67
CA PHE A 12 8.03 -19.20 2.21
C PHE A 12 7.16 -17.95 2.12
N PRO A 13 6.84 -17.46 0.91
CA PRO A 13 5.91 -16.36 0.78
C PRO A 13 4.50 -16.78 1.21
N VAL A 14 3.78 -15.88 1.88
CA VAL A 14 2.36 -16.10 2.24
C VAL A 14 1.46 -15.87 1.03
N ASN A 15 1.77 -14.84 0.24
CA ASN A 15 1.07 -14.50 -0.99
C ASN A 15 2.01 -13.82 -2.00
N PHE A 16 1.59 -13.83 -3.26
CA PHE A 16 2.11 -12.97 -4.32
C PHE A 16 1.03 -11.96 -4.70
N GLN A 17 1.45 -10.74 -5.00
CA GLN A 17 0.58 -9.66 -5.45
C GLN A 17 1.39 -8.68 -6.30
N ASP A 18 0.71 -8.06 -7.26
CA ASP A 18 1.27 -7.01 -8.09
C ASP A 18 0.53 -5.70 -7.79
N TRP A 19 1.31 -4.66 -7.54
CA TRP A 19 0.81 -3.32 -7.28
C TRP A 19 1.12 -2.47 -8.50
N GLU A 20 0.09 -2.21 -9.29
CA GLU A 20 0.14 -1.46 -10.54
C GLU A 20 -0.47 -0.07 -10.33
N ASP A 21 -0.17 0.86 -11.24
CA ASP A 21 -0.77 2.21 -11.23
C ASP A 21 -0.75 2.85 -9.82
N LEU A 22 0.42 2.89 -9.19
CA LEU A 22 0.56 3.23 -7.78
C LEU A 22 0.96 4.71 -7.62
N THR A 23 0.27 5.41 -6.72
CA THR A 23 0.59 6.80 -6.35
C THR A 23 0.86 6.87 -4.85
N PHE A 24 1.94 7.54 -4.44
CA PHE A 24 2.20 7.89 -3.04
C PHE A 24 1.84 9.36 -2.79
N LEU A 25 1.04 9.62 -1.77
CA LEU A 25 0.63 10.98 -1.38
C LEU A 25 0.87 11.16 0.11
N HIS A 26 1.74 12.10 0.50
CA HIS A 26 2.15 12.30 1.87
C HIS A 26 1.71 13.65 2.41
N TRP A 27 1.14 13.67 3.62
CA TRP A 27 0.81 14.90 4.34
C TRP A 27 1.48 14.93 5.72
N PRO A 28 2.03 16.09 6.12
CA PRO A 28 2.57 16.27 7.46
C PRO A 28 1.44 16.46 8.48
N TYR A 29 1.63 15.89 9.67
CA TYR A 29 0.77 16.02 10.84
C TYR A 29 1.63 16.16 12.09
N GLU A 30 1.08 16.77 13.15
CA GLU A 30 1.68 16.74 14.49
C GLU A 30 1.91 15.28 14.92
N ALA A 31 3.14 14.95 15.31
CA ALA A 31 3.52 13.58 15.66
C ALA A 31 2.65 13.01 16.78
N ASP A 32 2.41 13.79 17.84
CA ASP A 32 1.55 13.42 18.96
C ASP A 32 0.11 13.09 18.53
N ALA A 33 -0.40 13.74 17.48
CA ALA A 33 -1.74 13.49 16.98
C ALA A 33 -1.87 12.11 16.34
N VAL A 34 -0.86 11.71 15.56
CA VAL A 34 -0.84 10.39 14.92
C VAL A 34 -0.43 9.30 15.90
N GLN A 35 0.46 9.60 16.86
CA GLN A 35 0.91 8.65 17.88
C GLN A 35 -0.27 8.08 18.69
N ARG A 36 -1.32 8.86 18.93
CA ARG A 36 -2.55 8.41 19.62
C ARG A 36 -3.37 7.37 18.83
N LEU A 37 -3.10 7.21 17.54
CA LEU A 37 -3.78 6.25 16.65
C LEU A 37 -2.98 4.96 16.45
N VAL A 38 -1.77 4.90 17.00
CA VAL A 38 -0.84 3.79 16.89
C VAL A 38 -0.85 3.01 18.22
N PRO A 39 -0.84 1.66 18.20
CA PRO A 39 -0.85 0.87 19.43
C PRO A 39 0.42 1.07 20.26
N GLU A 40 0.30 0.73 21.54
CA GLU A 40 1.45 0.70 22.46
C GLU A 40 2.56 -0.22 21.92
N GLY A 41 3.82 0.17 22.16
CA GLY A 41 5.00 -0.55 21.66
C GLY A 41 5.52 -0.08 20.30
N LEU A 42 4.79 0.82 19.63
CA LEU A 42 5.21 1.49 18.41
C LEU A 42 5.29 3.00 18.61
N THR A 43 6.37 3.61 18.13
CA THR A 43 6.58 5.06 18.14
C THR A 43 6.51 5.59 16.70
N VAL A 44 5.71 6.62 16.44
CA VAL A 44 5.70 7.26 15.11
C VAL A 44 7.07 7.83 14.78
N GLN A 45 7.50 7.70 13.53
CA GLN A 45 8.72 8.37 13.09
C GLN A 45 8.42 9.85 12.94
N GLU A 46 9.25 10.67 13.58
CA GLU A 46 9.09 12.11 13.62
C GLU A 46 10.34 12.80 13.05
N TRP A 47 10.10 13.92 12.39
CA TRP A 47 11.11 14.91 12.06
C TRP A 47 10.56 16.30 12.39
N ASP A 48 11.20 16.98 13.34
CA ASP A 48 10.87 18.36 13.73
C ASP A 48 9.42 18.54 14.20
N GLY A 49 8.95 17.71 15.15
CA GLY A 49 7.56 17.75 15.65
C GLY A 49 6.53 17.10 14.73
N LEU A 50 6.90 16.83 13.47
CA LEU A 50 5.99 16.35 12.44
C LEU A 50 6.21 14.88 12.11
N THR A 51 5.14 14.21 11.75
CA THR A 51 5.15 12.89 11.11
C THR A 51 4.37 12.93 9.80
N TRP A 52 4.58 11.93 8.95
CA TRP A 52 3.93 11.85 7.64
C TRP A 52 2.94 10.71 7.61
N VAL A 53 1.69 11.05 7.28
CA VAL A 53 0.67 10.07 6.92
C VAL A 53 0.62 9.98 5.40
N ASP A 54 0.72 8.76 4.92
CA ASP A 54 0.67 8.42 3.50
C ASP A 54 -0.69 7.85 3.13
N ILE A 55 -1.24 8.34 2.02
CA ILE A 55 -2.39 7.76 1.32
C ILE A 55 -1.88 7.20 -0.01
N THR A 56 -1.86 5.88 -0.13
CA THR A 56 -1.41 5.17 -1.34
C THR A 56 -2.59 4.51 -2.04
N PRO A 57 -3.21 5.16 -3.06
CA PRO A 57 -4.10 4.47 -3.98
C PRO A 57 -3.31 3.72 -5.06
N PHE A 58 -3.74 2.50 -5.37
CA PHE A 58 -3.09 1.67 -6.38
C PHE A 58 -4.05 0.62 -6.93
N ARG A 59 -3.63 -0.05 -8.01
CA ARG A 59 -4.32 -1.19 -8.60
C ARG A 59 -3.72 -2.48 -8.07
N MET A 60 -4.48 -3.21 -7.27
CA MET A 60 -4.15 -4.55 -6.83
C MET A 60 -4.44 -5.56 -7.95
N ALA A 61 -3.43 -6.35 -8.34
CA ALA A 61 -3.53 -7.34 -9.41
C ALA A 61 -2.84 -8.67 -9.02
N ARG A 62 -3.21 -9.74 -9.72
CA ARG A 62 -2.55 -11.08 -9.68
C ARG A 62 -2.33 -11.64 -8.26
N VAL A 63 -3.24 -11.33 -7.33
CA VAL A 63 -3.17 -11.84 -5.95
C VAL A 63 -3.36 -13.36 -5.93
N ARG A 64 -2.39 -14.10 -5.37
CA ARG A 64 -2.46 -15.56 -5.25
C ARG A 64 -1.61 -16.09 -4.11
N VAL A 65 -1.97 -17.26 -3.59
CA VAL A 65 -1.13 -18.05 -2.69
C VAL A 65 -0.15 -18.88 -3.53
N PRO A 66 1.11 -19.08 -3.12
CA PRO A 66 2.06 -19.92 -3.85
C PRO A 66 1.50 -21.33 -4.10
N GLY A 67 1.60 -21.80 -5.34
CA GLY A 67 1.14 -23.14 -5.74
C GLY A 67 -0.38 -23.27 -5.99
N LEU A 68 -1.16 -22.19 -5.80
CA LEU A 68 -2.61 -22.19 -6.05
C LEU A 68 -3.01 -21.20 -7.15
N PRO A 69 -4.12 -21.45 -7.87
CA PRO A 69 -4.68 -20.44 -8.76
C PRO A 69 -5.15 -19.20 -7.99
N PRO A 70 -5.31 -18.03 -8.64
CA PRO A 70 -5.86 -16.84 -8.01
C PRO A 70 -7.24 -17.13 -7.37
N PRO A 71 -7.50 -16.65 -6.14
CA PRO A 71 -8.79 -16.88 -5.49
C PRO A 71 -9.96 -16.34 -6.32
N PRO A 72 -11.06 -17.09 -6.45
CA PRO A 72 -12.25 -16.65 -7.17
C PRO A 72 -12.77 -15.32 -6.61
N GLY A 73 -13.06 -14.38 -7.50
CA GLY A 73 -13.65 -13.09 -7.13
C GLY A 73 -12.67 -12.05 -6.58
N TRP A 74 -11.38 -12.37 -6.42
CA TRP A 74 -10.37 -11.37 -6.05
C TRP A 74 -10.01 -10.52 -7.28
N GLY A 75 -9.64 -11.15 -8.39
CA GLY A 75 -9.44 -10.46 -9.67
C GLY A 75 -8.51 -9.25 -9.56
N VAL A 76 -8.86 -8.17 -10.25
CA VAL A 76 -8.15 -6.88 -10.21
C VAL A 76 -9.07 -5.83 -9.60
N PHE A 77 -8.53 -4.99 -8.71
CA PHE A 77 -9.32 -3.95 -8.03
C PHE A 77 -8.46 -2.78 -7.53
N PRO A 78 -9.04 -1.58 -7.39
CA PRO A 78 -8.37 -0.49 -6.69
C PRO A 78 -8.34 -0.75 -5.18
N GLU A 79 -7.19 -0.48 -4.56
CA GLU A 79 -6.99 -0.48 -3.11
C GLU A 79 -6.40 0.86 -2.69
N LEU A 80 -6.74 1.32 -1.48
CA LEU A 80 -6.18 2.52 -0.87
C LEU A 80 -5.70 2.21 0.54
N ASN A 81 -4.44 2.53 0.80
CA ASN A 81 -3.82 2.37 2.10
C ASN A 81 -3.61 3.73 2.75
N VAL A 82 -4.02 3.87 4.01
CA VAL A 82 -3.67 5.00 4.88
C VAL A 82 -2.68 4.48 5.91
N ARG A 83 -1.45 5.00 5.92
CA ARG A 83 -0.38 4.46 6.75
C ARG A 83 0.51 5.54 7.34
N ALA A 84 1.11 5.23 8.48
CA ALA A 84 2.14 6.03 9.14
C ALA A 84 3.44 5.25 9.23
N TYR A 85 4.56 5.95 9.30
CA TYR A 85 5.87 5.34 9.56
C TYR A 85 6.07 5.22 11.08
N VAL A 86 6.51 4.05 11.52
CA VAL A 86 6.68 3.75 12.93
C VAL A 86 8.03 3.10 13.17
N ARG A 87 8.43 3.06 14.44
CA ARG A 87 9.59 2.34 14.93
C ARG A 87 9.18 1.51 16.15
N THR A 88 9.67 0.28 16.22
CA THR A 88 9.48 -0.58 17.39
C THR A 88 10.41 -0.16 18.52
N GLN A 89 10.12 -0.59 19.75
CA GLN A 89 10.97 -0.30 20.92
C GLN A 89 12.43 -0.76 20.76
N ASP A 90 12.66 -1.83 20.01
CA ASP A 90 13.99 -2.35 19.69
C ASP A 90 14.60 -1.74 18.40
N GLY A 91 14.02 -0.66 17.90
CA GLY A 91 14.62 0.20 16.87
C GLY A 91 14.32 -0.19 15.43
N ARG A 92 13.50 -1.21 15.17
CA ARG A 92 13.14 -1.59 13.79
C ARG A 92 12.16 -0.61 13.19
N ASP A 93 12.41 -0.20 11.96
CA ASP A 93 11.50 0.63 11.19
C ASP A 93 10.32 -0.21 10.67
N GLY A 94 9.14 0.40 10.59
CA GLY A 94 7.94 -0.26 10.08
C GLY A 94 6.92 0.71 9.51
N ILE A 95 5.88 0.14 8.92
CA ILE A 95 4.67 0.86 8.52
C ILE A 95 3.51 0.36 9.38
N TRP A 96 2.69 1.29 9.84
CA TRP A 96 1.44 1.00 10.52
C TRP A 96 0.28 1.42 9.63
N PHE A 97 -0.64 0.50 9.35
CA PHE A 97 -1.84 0.80 8.59
C PHE A 97 -2.88 1.41 9.53
N LEU A 98 -3.18 2.70 9.34
CA LEU A 98 -4.28 3.39 10.01
C LEU A 98 -5.64 2.99 9.43
N GLY A 99 -5.64 2.59 8.16
CA GLY A 99 -6.81 2.04 7.48
C GLY A 99 -6.45 1.52 6.10
N MET A 100 -7.24 0.58 5.60
CA MET A 100 -7.10 0.04 4.25
C MET A 100 -8.49 -0.04 3.62
N VAL A 101 -8.63 0.26 2.33
CA VAL A 101 -9.94 0.33 1.68
C VAL A 101 -9.92 -0.49 0.39
N ALA A 102 -10.87 -1.42 0.27
CA ALA A 102 -10.99 -2.30 -0.90
C ALA A 102 -12.47 -2.63 -1.23
N PRO A 103 -12.79 -3.12 -2.43
CA PRO A 103 -14.16 -3.50 -2.80
C PRO A 103 -14.55 -4.95 -2.45
N ARG A 104 -13.56 -5.85 -2.33
CA ARG A 104 -13.77 -7.30 -2.37
C ARG A 104 -14.02 -7.85 -0.96
N LEU A 105 -15.25 -8.28 -0.67
CA LEU A 105 -15.62 -8.80 0.65
C LEU A 105 -14.81 -10.04 1.09
N THR A 106 -14.57 -11.00 0.18
CA THR A 106 -13.82 -12.22 0.50
C THR A 106 -12.35 -11.92 0.80
N PHE A 107 -11.77 -10.93 0.11
CA PHE A 107 -10.45 -10.39 0.39
C PHE A 107 -10.42 -9.72 1.77
N ILE A 108 -11.32 -8.75 1.99
CA ILE A 108 -11.44 -8.03 3.28
C ILE A 108 -11.59 -9.02 4.45
N ALA A 109 -12.46 -10.02 4.32
CA ALA A 109 -12.66 -11.01 5.37
C ALA A 109 -11.39 -11.82 5.67
N ALA A 110 -10.68 -12.29 4.64
CA ALA A 110 -9.43 -13.03 4.81
C ALA A 110 -8.34 -12.18 5.48
N LEU A 111 -8.19 -10.91 5.09
CA LEU A 111 -7.16 -10.03 5.64
C LEU A 111 -7.51 -9.49 7.03
N ARG A 112 -8.80 -9.25 7.33
CA ARG A 112 -9.26 -8.94 8.69
C ARG A 112 -9.00 -10.10 9.66
N ALA A 113 -9.08 -11.36 9.21
CA ALA A 113 -8.72 -12.50 10.04
C ALA A 113 -7.22 -12.50 10.43
N LEU A 114 -6.38 -11.77 9.71
CA LEU A 114 -4.97 -11.52 10.04
C LEU A 114 -4.76 -10.21 10.83
N GLY A 115 -5.83 -9.54 11.27
CA GLY A 115 -5.78 -8.31 12.05
C GLY A 115 -5.63 -7.02 11.24
N LEU A 116 -5.79 -7.05 9.92
CA LEU A 116 -5.62 -5.85 9.09
C LEU A 116 -6.89 -4.98 9.08
N PRO A 117 -6.76 -3.65 9.20
CA PRO A 117 -7.88 -2.72 9.36
C PRO A 117 -8.53 -2.36 8.01
N TYR A 118 -8.92 -3.39 7.26
CA TYR A 118 -9.65 -3.18 6.00
C TYR A 118 -11.05 -2.66 6.26
N GLU A 119 -11.51 -1.76 5.42
CA GLU A 119 -12.89 -1.31 5.30
C GLU A 119 -13.37 -1.48 3.85
N ARG A 120 -14.67 -1.70 3.71
CA ARG A 120 -15.28 -1.85 2.38
C ARG A 120 -15.68 -0.50 1.83
N SER A 121 -15.36 -0.22 0.58
CA SER A 121 -15.96 0.88 -0.19
C SER A 121 -16.30 0.46 -1.63
N HIS A 122 -16.82 1.40 -2.41
CA HIS A 122 -17.01 1.28 -3.85
C HIS A 122 -15.99 2.17 -4.57
N PRO A 123 -14.84 1.62 -5.00
CA PRO A 123 -13.82 2.39 -5.68
C PRO A 123 -13.90 2.24 -7.21
N SER A 124 -13.31 3.21 -7.90
CA SER A 124 -13.07 3.15 -9.34
C SER A 124 -11.67 3.69 -9.67
N LEU A 125 -11.03 3.07 -10.66
CA LEU A 125 -9.77 3.52 -11.24
C LEU A 125 -9.96 3.67 -12.75
N SER A 126 -9.58 4.83 -13.30
CA SER A 126 -9.49 5.08 -14.74
C SER A 126 -8.07 5.49 -15.09
N VAL A 127 -7.46 4.79 -16.05
CA VAL A 127 -6.12 5.09 -16.57
C VAL A 127 -6.27 5.40 -18.06
N VAL A 128 -6.07 6.66 -18.43
CA VAL A 128 -6.17 7.13 -19.81
C VAL A 128 -4.86 7.85 -20.18
N GLY A 129 -4.00 7.15 -20.92
CA GLY A 129 -2.65 7.64 -21.19
C GLY A 129 -1.87 7.83 -19.89
N SER A 130 -1.32 9.04 -19.71
CA SER A 130 -0.66 9.44 -18.46
C SER A 130 -1.61 9.88 -17.35
N ARG A 131 -2.90 10.06 -17.62
CA ARG A 131 -3.85 10.58 -16.63
C ARG A 131 -4.51 9.43 -15.87
N TRP A 132 -4.23 9.34 -14.58
CA TRP A 132 -4.78 8.35 -13.67
C TRP A 132 -5.81 9.01 -12.75
N THR A 133 -6.99 8.42 -12.61
CA THR A 133 -8.07 8.92 -11.76
C THR A 133 -8.51 7.84 -10.79
N TYR A 134 -8.35 8.10 -9.50
CA TYR A 134 -8.77 7.26 -8.40
C TYR A 134 -9.99 7.88 -7.73
N ARG A 135 -11.00 7.07 -7.44
CA ARG A 135 -12.15 7.47 -6.61
C ARG A 135 -12.47 6.36 -5.64
N PHE A 136 -12.75 6.73 -4.39
CA PHE A 136 -13.19 5.83 -3.34
C PHE A 136 -14.39 6.47 -2.64
N GLY A 137 -15.51 5.75 -2.61
CA GLY A 137 -16.65 6.15 -1.78
C GLY A 137 -16.37 6.02 -0.28
N THR A 138 -17.25 6.58 0.54
CA THR A 138 -17.12 6.50 2.00
C THR A 138 -17.03 5.03 2.47
N PRO A 139 -15.95 4.63 3.17
CA PRO A 139 -15.83 3.28 3.70
C PRO A 139 -16.94 2.96 4.70
N HIS A 140 -17.46 1.73 4.70
CA HIS A 140 -18.66 1.35 5.44
C HIS A 140 -18.58 1.60 6.96
N GLY A 141 -17.39 1.45 7.55
CA GLY A 141 -17.15 1.75 8.97
C GLY A 141 -17.05 3.25 9.32
N ILE A 142 -17.02 4.15 8.34
CA ILE A 142 -16.85 5.59 8.54
C ILE A 142 -18.19 6.30 8.36
N ARG A 143 -18.62 7.03 9.39
CA ARG A 143 -19.79 7.92 9.30
C ARG A 143 -19.36 9.27 8.71
N SER A 144 -19.37 9.37 7.39
CA SER A 144 -19.14 10.61 6.64
C SER A 144 -20.16 10.74 5.48
N ARG A 145 -20.40 11.95 4.98
CA ARG A 145 -21.11 12.24 3.71
C ARG A 145 -20.19 13.18 2.91
N PRO A 146 -19.87 12.96 1.61
CA PRO A 146 -20.66 12.35 0.53
C PRO A 146 -20.03 11.07 -0.09
N ASP A 147 -20.60 10.55 -1.19
CA ASP A 147 -20.16 9.36 -1.94
C ASP A 147 -18.77 9.46 -2.62
N ASP A 148 -18.04 10.55 -2.43
CA ASP A 148 -16.67 10.79 -2.94
C ASP A 148 -15.74 11.12 -1.75
N TRP A 149 -15.49 10.13 -0.89
CA TRP A 149 -14.65 10.30 0.31
C TRP A 149 -13.19 10.62 -0.05
N PHE A 150 -12.69 10.01 -1.12
CA PHE A 150 -11.37 10.30 -1.65
C PHE A 150 -11.39 10.31 -3.17
N GLN A 151 -10.79 11.35 -3.76
CA GLN A 151 -10.51 11.44 -5.18
C GLN A 151 -9.09 11.96 -5.38
N ALA A 152 -8.35 11.32 -6.29
CA ALA A 152 -7.08 11.82 -6.77
C ALA A 152 -7.04 11.74 -8.30
N VAL A 153 -6.49 12.78 -8.92
CA VAL A 153 -6.18 12.79 -10.35
C VAL A 153 -4.71 13.10 -10.51
N VAL A 154 -4.00 12.20 -11.17
CA VAL A 154 -2.54 12.22 -11.28
C VAL A 154 -2.18 12.24 -12.76
N ASP A 155 -1.37 13.21 -13.16
CA ASP A 155 -0.76 13.23 -14.49
C ASP A 155 0.65 12.66 -14.37
N VAL A 156 0.83 11.41 -14.82
CA VAL A 156 2.08 10.68 -14.72
C VAL A 156 3.07 11.17 -15.77
N GLY A 157 4.21 11.65 -15.31
CA GLY A 157 5.30 12.08 -16.16
C GLY A 157 6.00 10.92 -16.89
N ARG A 158 7.01 11.26 -17.69
CA ARG A 158 7.88 10.25 -18.28
C ARG A 158 8.60 9.46 -17.16
N PRO A 159 8.99 8.20 -17.41
CA PRO A 159 9.88 7.49 -16.53
C PRO A 159 11.15 8.32 -16.25
N LEU A 160 11.59 8.29 -14.99
CA LEU A 160 12.86 8.89 -14.58
C LEU A 160 14.01 8.11 -15.23
N ASP A 161 14.94 8.83 -15.85
CA ASP A 161 16.17 8.21 -16.35
C ASP A 161 17.11 7.83 -15.20
N THR A 162 18.18 7.08 -15.49
CA THR A 162 19.12 6.65 -14.45
C THR A 162 19.81 7.82 -13.73
N ALA A 163 20.00 8.95 -14.40
CA ALA A 163 20.67 10.12 -13.83
C ALA A 163 19.74 10.95 -12.91
N GLU A 164 18.43 10.89 -13.14
CA GLU A 164 17.40 11.56 -12.33
C GLU A 164 17.01 10.77 -11.08
N ARG A 165 17.43 9.50 -10.97
CA ARG A 165 17.14 8.65 -9.82
C ARG A 165 17.98 9.08 -8.62
N THR A 166 17.30 9.25 -7.49
CA THR A 166 17.92 9.56 -6.20
C THR A 166 18.03 8.28 -5.37
N PRO A 167 18.87 8.25 -4.31
CA PRO A 167 18.91 7.12 -3.38
C PRO A 167 17.53 6.75 -2.79
N LEU A 168 16.62 7.73 -2.67
CA LEU A 168 15.23 7.51 -2.28
C LEU A 168 14.46 6.69 -3.34
N VAL A 169 14.57 7.07 -4.62
CA VAL A 169 13.94 6.37 -5.74
C VAL A 169 14.59 5.00 -5.98
N ASP A 170 15.88 4.86 -5.74
CA ASP A 170 16.62 3.59 -5.87
C ASP A 170 16.41 2.63 -4.70
N GLY A 171 15.89 3.13 -3.58
CA GLY A 171 15.37 2.35 -2.47
C GLY A 171 14.02 1.69 -2.76
N LEU A 172 13.26 2.19 -3.75
CA LEU A 172 12.06 1.52 -4.23
C LEU A 172 12.45 0.30 -5.08
N PRO A 173 11.77 -0.84 -4.93
CA PRO A 173 12.09 -2.03 -5.72
C PRO A 173 11.98 -1.68 -7.22
N PRO A 174 13.00 -1.98 -8.04
CA PRO A 174 12.87 -1.85 -9.48
C PRO A 174 11.80 -2.84 -9.96
N GLU A 175 10.98 -2.41 -10.91
CA GLU A 175 9.98 -3.20 -11.67
C GLU A 175 9.91 -4.68 -11.29
N GLY A 176 8.92 -5.04 -10.47
CA GLY A 176 8.66 -6.40 -9.99
C GLY A 176 8.11 -7.35 -11.05
N ALA A 177 8.78 -7.47 -12.21
CA ALA A 177 8.39 -8.40 -13.26
C ALA A 177 9.60 -9.02 -13.97
N ARG A 178 10.52 -9.68 -13.25
CA ARG A 178 11.50 -10.58 -13.91
C ARG A 178 12.16 -11.66 -13.05
N ALA A 179 11.40 -12.30 -12.16
CA ALA A 179 11.88 -13.49 -11.45
C ALA A 179 10.81 -14.59 -11.38
N LEU A 180 10.36 -15.10 -12.54
CA LEU A 180 9.60 -16.35 -12.65
C LEU A 180 10.00 -17.18 -13.88
N ALA A 181 11.23 -17.03 -14.39
CA ALA A 181 11.69 -17.78 -15.56
C ALA A 181 12.43 -19.11 -15.25
N ASP A 182 12.99 -19.32 -14.05
CA ASP A 182 13.93 -20.45 -13.85
C ASP A 182 13.54 -21.49 -12.78
N ALA A 183 12.28 -21.53 -12.33
CA ALA A 183 11.80 -22.62 -11.46
C ALA A 183 11.06 -23.73 -12.23
N GLY A 184 11.43 -23.96 -13.49
CA GLY A 184 10.75 -24.89 -14.41
C GLY A 184 11.66 -25.84 -15.18
N ARG A 185 12.88 -26.10 -14.71
CA ARG A 185 13.74 -27.18 -15.23
C ARG A 185 14.58 -27.83 -14.12
N ALA A 186 14.03 -28.86 -13.50
CA ALA A 186 14.68 -30.12 -13.14
C ALA A 186 13.61 -31.08 -12.61
#